data_AF-A0A8J3XM33-F1
#
_entry.id   AF-A0A8J3XM33-F1
#
_cell.length_a   1.000
_cell.length_b   1.000
_cell.length_c   1.000
_cell.angle_alpha   90.00
_cell.angle_beta   90.00
_cell.angle_gamma   90.00
#
_symmetry.space_group_name_H-M   'P 1'
#
loop_
_entity.id
_entity.type
_entity.pdbx_description
1 polymer ?
#
loop_
_entity_poly.entity_id
_entity_poly.type
_entity_poly.pdbx_seq_one_letter_code
_entity_poly.pdbx_strand_id
1 'polypeptide(L)'
;MNTRSFRFGVEFLNCGSRSAWRDRVREAEDLGYDVLQVPDHLGTVAPFPALVAAADVTGMRLGTYVLNAGVLSPAYLARDVADTYRLTDGRLELGLGAGYVPEEFAAVGLSFGTPGSRLRKLEEVVTRVRGLLADEADTPVPPIMLAGVGDRILTLAARSADIISFPISVGFGEGTPEQAMGDRVQHVRDAAGERIGEIELNLFVAGVGRQVADIDLSVITAATGMPPEQLAELPGVLVGSPQEIAETLLRYREEFGISYISVLEPHMKPFAEVIALLR
;
A
#
# COMPACT_ATOMS: atom_id res chain seq x y z
N MET A 1 -2.78 22.27 -6.30
CA MET A 1 -1.63 21.36 -6.38
C MET A 1 -1.33 20.85 -4.97
N ASN A 2 -1.12 19.54 -4.81
CA ASN A 2 -0.90 18.89 -3.51
C ASN A 2 0.46 19.34 -2.95
N THR A 3 0.45 19.97 -1.77
CA THR A 3 1.65 20.52 -1.09
C THR A 3 2.23 19.57 -0.06
N ARG A 4 1.78 18.30 -0.02
CA ARG A 4 2.30 17.31 0.92
C ARG A 4 3.77 17.02 0.66
N SER A 5 4.56 16.98 1.73
CA SER A 5 5.91 16.44 1.71
C SER A 5 5.87 14.97 1.30
N PHE A 6 6.98 14.45 0.75
CA PHE A 6 7.06 13.03 0.48
C PHE A 6 6.99 12.22 1.78
N ARG A 7 6.45 11.01 1.64
CA ARG A 7 6.42 9.98 2.67
C ARG A 7 6.77 8.64 2.05
N PHE A 8 7.54 7.83 2.76
CA PHE A 8 8.09 6.58 2.22
C PHE A 8 7.69 5.38 3.07
N GLY A 9 7.04 4.40 2.45
CA GLY A 9 6.66 3.12 3.03
C GLY A 9 7.57 2.00 2.55
N VAL A 10 7.76 0.97 3.38
CA VAL A 10 8.45 -0.27 2.98
C VAL A 10 7.64 -1.50 3.38
N GLU A 11 7.48 -2.44 2.45
CA GLU A 11 6.68 -3.65 2.63
C GLU A 11 7.52 -4.87 2.97
N PHE A 12 7.25 -5.47 4.14
CA PHE A 12 7.93 -6.67 4.62
C PHE A 12 7.03 -7.90 4.46
N LEU A 13 7.50 -8.89 3.69
CA LEU A 13 6.76 -10.13 3.46
C LEU A 13 7.13 -11.28 4.42
N ASN A 14 8.22 -11.15 5.18
CA ASN A 14 8.71 -12.21 6.05
C ASN A 14 9.33 -11.67 7.35
N CYS A 15 9.08 -12.35 8.48
CA CYS A 15 9.61 -11.93 9.78
C CYS A 15 10.97 -12.52 10.18
N GLY A 16 11.40 -13.62 9.55
CA GLY A 16 12.59 -14.36 9.97
C GLY A 16 12.56 -14.72 11.47
N SER A 17 13.71 -14.59 12.14
CA SER A 17 13.78 -14.66 13.60
C SER A 17 13.43 -13.32 14.25
N ARG A 18 13.11 -13.33 15.56
CA ARG A 18 12.81 -12.11 16.32
C ARG A 18 13.95 -11.07 16.24
N SER A 19 15.22 -11.49 16.28
CA SER A 19 16.35 -10.56 16.17
C SER A 19 16.44 -9.98 14.75
N ALA A 20 16.32 -10.83 13.72
CA ALA A 20 16.35 -10.39 12.33
C ALA A 20 15.21 -9.41 12.01
N TRP A 21 14.00 -9.64 12.55
CA TRP A 21 12.89 -8.69 12.46
C TRP A 21 13.27 -7.32 13.02
N ARG A 22 13.75 -7.29 14.28
CA ARG A 22 14.11 -6.04 14.96
C ARG A 22 15.20 -5.27 14.22
N ASP A 23 16.21 -5.99 13.71
CA ASP A 23 17.33 -5.38 13.00
C ASP A 23 16.89 -4.79 11.66
N ARG A 24 16.07 -5.52 10.88
CA ARG A 24 15.52 -5.03 9.60
C ARG A 24 14.58 -3.84 9.78
N VAL A 25 13.74 -3.85 10.82
CA VAL A 25 12.84 -2.72 11.12
C VAL A 25 13.62 -1.45 11.46
N ARG A 26 14.68 -1.56 12.27
CA ARG A 26 15.57 -0.42 12.57
C ARG A 26 16.32 0.05 11.34
N GLU A 27 16.81 -0.88 10.53
CA GLU A 27 17.47 -0.56 9.27
C GLU A 27 16.54 0.25 8.35
N ALA A 28 15.26 -0.11 8.24
CA ALA A 28 14.29 0.68 7.48
C ALA A 28 14.16 2.12 8.02
N GLU A 29 14.06 2.31 9.33
CA GLU A 29 14.01 3.65 9.94
C GLU A 29 15.30 4.45 9.69
N ASP A 30 16.47 3.81 9.86
CA ASP A 30 17.79 4.42 9.62
C ASP A 30 17.97 4.82 8.14
N LEU A 31 17.36 4.08 7.21
CA LEU A 31 17.34 4.38 5.78
C LEU A 31 16.35 5.51 5.41
N GLY A 32 15.57 6.01 6.37
CA GLY A 32 14.64 7.12 6.18
C GLY A 32 13.24 6.72 5.69
N TYR A 33 12.80 5.49 5.98
CA TYR A 33 11.38 5.15 5.80
C TYR A 33 10.53 5.75 6.93
N ASP A 34 9.31 6.15 6.57
CA ASP A 34 8.34 6.75 7.49
C ASP A 34 7.28 5.74 7.94
N VAL A 35 7.06 4.68 7.14
CA VAL A 35 6.03 3.67 7.39
C VAL A 35 6.56 2.25 7.11
N LEU A 36 6.46 1.37 8.10
CA LEU A 36 6.62 -0.07 7.87
C LEU A 36 5.26 -0.68 7.52
N GLN A 37 5.20 -1.44 6.44
CA GLN A 37 3.99 -2.05 5.91
C GLN A 37 4.10 -3.57 5.88
N VAL A 38 3.01 -4.27 6.21
CA VAL A 38 2.94 -5.73 6.21
C VAL A 38 1.66 -6.19 5.51
N PRO A 39 1.72 -6.53 4.20
CA PRO A 39 0.58 -7.08 3.44
C PRO A 39 0.09 -8.43 3.97
N ASP A 40 -1.21 -8.66 3.79
CA ASP A 40 -1.89 -9.91 4.13
C ASP A 40 -1.95 -10.86 2.92
N HIS A 41 -0.98 -11.75 2.85
CA HIS A 41 -0.98 -12.86 1.91
C HIS A 41 -0.77 -14.18 2.65
N LEU A 42 -1.46 -15.24 2.24
CA LEU A 42 -1.20 -16.55 2.84
C LEU A 42 0.21 -17.02 2.44
N GLY A 43 1.03 -17.32 3.44
CA GLY A 43 2.45 -17.69 3.26
C GLY A 43 3.43 -16.55 3.55
N THR A 44 2.96 -15.33 3.81
CA THR A 44 3.77 -14.22 4.34
C THR A 44 3.61 -14.09 5.85
N VAL A 45 4.34 -13.15 6.45
CA VAL A 45 4.18 -12.81 7.87
C VAL A 45 2.78 -12.22 8.14
N ALA A 46 2.14 -12.64 9.23
CA ALA A 46 0.85 -12.10 9.66
C ALA A 46 0.96 -10.60 10.06
N PRO A 47 0.09 -9.71 9.55
CA PRO A 47 0.22 -8.26 9.75
C PRO A 47 0.22 -7.81 11.21
N PHE A 48 -0.86 -8.06 11.96
CA PHE A 48 -1.00 -7.49 13.32
C PHE A 48 0.11 -7.93 14.29
N PRO A 49 0.49 -9.22 14.40
CA PRO A 49 1.60 -9.60 15.27
C PRO A 49 2.93 -8.95 14.87
N ALA A 50 3.19 -8.81 13.57
CA ALA A 50 4.42 -8.21 13.06
C ALA A 50 4.49 -6.71 13.37
N LEU A 51 3.39 -5.98 13.14
CA LEU A 51 3.31 -4.55 13.38
C LEU A 51 3.44 -4.23 14.88
N VAL A 52 2.77 -4.99 15.76
CA VAL A 52 2.95 -4.83 17.22
C VAL A 52 4.41 -5.10 17.62
N ALA A 53 5.05 -6.14 17.08
CA ALA A 53 6.45 -6.42 17.37
C ALA A 53 7.41 -5.35 16.81
N ALA A 54 7.07 -4.70 15.71
CA ALA A 54 7.83 -3.58 15.15
C ALA A 54 7.69 -2.32 16.00
N ALA A 55 6.51 -2.05 16.56
CA ALA A 55 6.23 -0.87 17.37
C ALA A 55 7.22 -0.68 18.54
N ASP A 56 7.71 -1.78 19.11
CA ASP A 56 8.70 -1.81 20.21
C ASP A 56 10.12 -1.34 19.82
N VAL A 57 10.41 -1.18 18.53
CA VAL A 57 11.78 -0.93 18.05
C VAL A 57 11.92 0.22 17.07
N THR A 58 10.83 0.85 16.67
CA THR A 58 10.83 1.97 15.72
C THR A 58 9.83 3.06 16.08
N GLY A 59 10.11 4.29 15.67
CA GLY A 59 9.17 5.42 15.69
C GLY A 59 8.30 5.54 14.43
N MET A 60 8.55 4.75 13.38
CA MET A 60 7.78 4.76 12.13
C MET A 60 6.28 4.52 12.35
N ARG A 61 5.46 4.98 11.39
CA ARG A 61 4.07 4.52 11.27
C ARG A 61 4.03 3.05 10.82
N LEU A 62 2.90 2.39 11.05
CA LEU A 62 2.75 0.95 10.88
C LEU A 62 1.50 0.66 10.05
N GLY A 63 1.59 -0.12 8.97
CA GLY A 63 0.48 -0.31 8.03
C GLY A 63 0.24 -1.75 7.61
N THR A 64 -1.01 -2.12 7.35
CA THR A 64 -1.37 -3.50 6.91
C THR A 64 -1.37 -3.70 5.38
N TYR A 65 -1.16 -2.63 4.62
CA TYR A 65 -1.04 -2.54 3.15
C TYR A 65 -1.10 -3.87 2.35
N VAL A 66 -2.23 -4.39 1.89
CA VAL A 66 -3.58 -4.21 2.44
C VAL A 66 -4.10 -5.57 2.92
N LEU A 67 -5.00 -5.56 3.90
CA LEU A 67 -5.71 -6.77 4.30
C LEU A 67 -6.72 -7.21 3.23
N ASN A 68 -6.97 -8.51 3.11
CA ASN A 68 -7.99 -9.03 2.22
C ASN A 68 -9.38 -8.98 2.88
N ALA A 69 -10.17 -7.93 2.58
CA ALA A 69 -11.50 -7.76 3.16
C ALA A 69 -12.48 -8.92 2.83
N GLY A 70 -12.22 -9.66 1.76
CA GLY A 70 -13.03 -10.79 1.31
C GLY A 70 -13.07 -11.96 2.28
N VAL A 71 -12.06 -12.09 3.15
CA VAL A 71 -11.92 -13.21 4.08
C VAL A 71 -12.09 -12.81 5.56
N LEU A 72 -12.39 -11.53 5.82
CA LEU A 72 -12.42 -10.96 7.17
C LEU A 72 -13.85 -10.76 7.71
N SER A 73 -13.98 -10.97 9.03
CA SER A 73 -15.15 -10.57 9.79
C SER A 73 -14.97 -9.13 10.28
N PRO A 74 -15.88 -8.19 9.96
CA PRO A 74 -15.74 -6.79 10.40
C PRO A 74 -15.66 -6.63 11.93
N ALA A 75 -16.36 -7.47 12.69
CA ALA A 75 -16.37 -7.38 14.15
C ALA A 75 -15.03 -7.80 14.77
N TYR A 76 -14.44 -8.90 14.29
CA TYR A 76 -13.11 -9.31 14.74
C TYR A 76 -12.03 -8.34 14.27
N LEU A 77 -12.14 -7.86 13.03
CA LEU A 77 -11.21 -6.88 12.49
C LEU A 77 -11.25 -5.57 13.30
N ALA A 78 -12.43 -5.07 13.68
CA ALA A 78 -12.54 -3.86 14.50
C ALA A 78 -11.81 -4.00 15.85
N ARG A 79 -11.99 -5.14 16.54
CA ARG A 79 -11.25 -5.44 17.78
C ARG A 79 -9.73 -5.46 17.54
N ASP A 80 -9.28 -6.22 16.56
CA ASP A 80 -7.84 -6.40 16.30
C ASP A 80 -7.19 -5.07 15.88
N VAL A 81 -7.92 -4.22 15.13
CA VAL A 81 -7.50 -2.86 14.77
C VAL A 81 -7.44 -1.95 16.00
N ALA A 82 -8.46 -1.97 16.87
CA ALA A 82 -8.49 -1.12 18.07
C ALA A 82 -7.32 -1.41 19.00
N ASP A 83 -7.06 -2.70 19.27
CA ASP A 83 -5.97 -3.12 20.15
C ASP A 83 -4.61 -2.88 19.51
N THR A 84 -4.45 -3.12 18.21
CA THR A 84 -3.22 -2.78 17.50
C THR A 84 -2.99 -1.26 17.50
N TYR A 85 -4.02 -0.44 17.29
CA TYR A 85 -3.91 1.01 17.32
C TYR A 85 -3.37 1.49 18.67
N ARG A 86 -3.88 0.94 19.79
CA ARG A 86 -3.39 1.24 21.14
C ARG A 86 -1.97 0.75 21.38
N LEU A 87 -1.67 -0.49 21.01
CA LEU A 87 -0.34 -1.10 21.19
C LEU A 87 0.74 -0.47 20.29
N THR A 88 0.34 0.31 19.31
CA THR A 88 1.23 1.05 18.40
C THR A 88 1.25 2.55 18.70
N ASP A 89 0.70 3.01 19.83
CA ASP A 89 0.60 4.42 20.21
C ASP A 89 -0.09 5.30 19.14
N GLY A 90 -1.11 4.75 18.48
CA GLY A 90 -1.89 5.43 17.44
C GLY A 90 -1.20 5.56 16.08
N ARG A 91 -0.12 4.82 15.85
CA ARG A 91 0.69 4.88 14.61
C ARG A 91 0.18 4.00 13.47
N LEU A 92 -0.91 3.24 13.70
CA LEU A 92 -1.46 2.30 12.72
C LEU A 92 -2.15 3.02 11.54
N GLU A 93 -1.97 2.46 10.34
CA GLU A 93 -2.70 2.70 9.10
C GLU A 93 -3.40 1.41 8.66
N LEU A 94 -4.71 1.48 8.42
CA LEU A 94 -5.49 0.31 8.04
C LEU A 94 -5.63 0.23 6.53
N GLY A 95 -4.83 -0.62 5.90
CA GLY A 95 -4.96 -0.99 4.50
C GLY A 95 -6.02 -2.06 4.29
N LEU A 96 -6.96 -1.83 3.36
CA LEU A 96 -8.01 -2.78 2.97
C LEU A 96 -8.10 -2.91 1.45
N GLY A 97 -8.16 -4.15 0.97
CA GLY A 97 -8.33 -4.50 -0.42
C GLY A 97 -9.50 -5.46 -0.64
N ALA A 98 -10.02 -5.50 -1.86
CA ALA A 98 -11.10 -6.43 -2.23
C ALA A 98 -10.64 -7.90 -2.33
N GLY A 99 -9.33 -8.15 -2.27
CA GLY A 99 -8.70 -9.45 -2.49
C GLY A 99 -8.66 -9.82 -3.98
N TYR A 100 -7.54 -10.39 -4.46
CA TYR A 100 -7.38 -10.74 -5.88
C TYR A 100 -6.88 -12.16 -6.15
N VAL A 101 -6.48 -12.92 -5.11
CA VAL A 101 -5.92 -14.27 -5.22
C VAL A 101 -6.99 -15.32 -4.88
N PRO A 102 -7.57 -16.04 -5.86
CA PRO A 102 -8.62 -17.04 -5.61
C PRO A 102 -8.21 -18.15 -4.64
N GLU A 103 -6.94 -18.54 -4.65
CA GLU A 103 -6.38 -19.62 -3.84
C GLU A 103 -6.46 -19.29 -2.33
N GLU A 104 -6.32 -18.01 -1.96
CA GLU A 104 -6.44 -17.57 -0.56
C GLU A 104 -7.86 -17.71 -0.04
N PHE A 105 -8.86 -17.42 -0.88
CA PHE A 105 -10.27 -17.62 -0.53
C PHE A 105 -10.55 -19.12 -0.34
N ALA A 106 -10.05 -19.95 -1.26
CA ALA A 106 -10.20 -21.40 -1.18
C ALA A 106 -9.56 -21.98 0.09
N ALA A 107 -8.37 -21.49 0.47
CA ALA A 107 -7.64 -21.95 1.65
C ALA A 107 -8.39 -21.71 2.96
N VAL A 108 -9.24 -20.68 3.04
CA VAL A 108 -10.10 -20.39 4.20
C VAL A 108 -11.55 -20.89 4.03
N GLY A 109 -11.81 -21.67 2.98
CA GLY A 109 -13.13 -22.27 2.73
C GLY A 109 -14.18 -21.28 2.21
N LEU A 110 -13.78 -20.15 1.62
CA LEU A 110 -14.65 -19.13 1.05
C LEU A 110 -14.62 -19.14 -0.48
N SER A 111 -15.73 -18.73 -1.10
CA SER A 111 -15.78 -18.53 -2.55
C SER A 111 -15.13 -17.21 -2.95
N PHE A 112 -14.30 -17.21 -4.01
CA PHE A 112 -13.71 -15.98 -4.56
C PHE A 112 -14.76 -14.95 -5.03
N GLY A 113 -15.88 -15.43 -5.58
CA GLY A 113 -16.99 -14.59 -6.03
C GLY A 113 -16.68 -13.76 -7.28
N THR A 114 -17.53 -12.77 -7.53
CA THR A 114 -17.39 -11.82 -8.66
C THR A 114 -16.66 -10.55 -8.22
N PRO A 115 -16.10 -9.74 -9.15
CA PRO A 115 -15.56 -8.43 -8.81
C PRO A 115 -16.57 -7.55 -8.04
N GLY A 116 -17.85 -7.58 -8.44
CA GLY A 116 -18.90 -6.82 -7.77
C GLY A 116 -19.22 -7.29 -6.36
N SER A 117 -19.21 -8.59 -6.09
CA SER A 117 -19.42 -9.10 -4.72
C SER A 117 -18.24 -8.81 -3.81
N ARG A 118 -17.00 -8.93 -4.32
CA ARG A 118 -15.79 -8.57 -3.56
C ARG A 118 -15.77 -7.09 -3.20
N LEU A 119 -16.14 -6.21 -4.13
CA LEU A 119 -16.26 -4.77 -3.84
C LEU A 119 -17.33 -4.46 -2.79
N ARG A 120 -18.52 -5.07 -2.88
CA ARG A 120 -19.56 -4.91 -1.84
C ARG A 120 -19.08 -5.37 -0.47
N LYS A 121 -18.31 -6.47 -0.42
CA LYS A 121 -17.72 -6.95 0.84
C LYS A 121 -16.70 -5.96 1.40
N LEU A 122 -15.85 -5.37 0.56
CA LEU A 122 -14.93 -4.31 0.97
C LEU A 122 -15.68 -3.11 1.56
N GLU A 123 -16.73 -2.62 0.87
CA GLU A 123 -17.55 -1.51 1.35
C GLU A 123 -18.24 -1.82 2.69
N GLU A 124 -18.77 -3.04 2.85
CA GLU A 124 -19.33 -3.53 4.12
C GLU A 124 -18.26 -3.50 5.23
N VAL A 125 -17.08 -4.05 4.97
CA VAL A 125 -15.98 -4.10 5.95
C VAL A 125 -15.55 -2.68 6.36
N VAL A 126 -15.30 -1.78 5.41
CA VAL A 126 -14.93 -0.38 5.68
C VAL A 126 -15.99 0.30 6.54
N THR A 127 -17.26 0.20 6.15
CA THR A 127 -18.37 0.86 6.85
C THR A 127 -18.54 0.31 8.26
N ARG A 128 -18.52 -1.01 8.41
CA ARG A 128 -18.74 -1.68 9.70
C ARG A 128 -17.58 -1.48 10.66
N VAL A 129 -16.34 -1.59 10.19
CA VAL A 129 -15.15 -1.35 11.03
C VAL A 129 -15.13 0.10 11.51
N ARG A 130 -15.37 1.07 10.61
CA ARG A 130 -15.43 2.50 10.99
C ARG A 130 -16.51 2.77 12.03
N GLY A 131 -17.71 2.20 11.86
CA GLY A 131 -18.80 2.33 12.84
C GLY A 131 -18.47 1.71 14.19
N LEU A 132 -17.96 0.47 14.20
CA LEU A 132 -17.61 -0.24 15.44
C LEU A 132 -16.50 0.46 16.22
N LEU A 133 -15.49 0.99 15.53
CA LEU A 133 -14.41 1.77 16.17
C LEU A 133 -14.92 3.11 16.73
N ALA A 134 -15.85 3.77 16.03
CA ALA A 134 -16.44 5.02 16.52
C ALA A 134 -17.35 4.84 17.74
N ASP A 135 -18.00 3.68 17.87
CA ASP A 135 -18.84 3.33 19.02
C ASP A 135 -18.00 2.96 20.27
N GLU A 136 -16.76 2.51 20.07
CA GLU A 136 -15.83 2.23 21.15
C GLU A 136 -15.19 3.55 21.64
N ALA A 137 -15.69 4.08 22.76
CA ALA A 137 -15.15 5.29 23.37
C ALA A 137 -13.62 5.18 23.51
N ASP A 138 -12.91 6.24 23.10
CA ASP A 138 -11.45 6.39 23.16
C ASP A 138 -10.60 5.65 22.10
N THR A 139 -11.17 5.14 21.01
CA THR A 139 -10.40 4.66 19.84
C THR A 139 -10.59 5.53 18.61
N PRO A 140 -9.63 6.40 18.24
CA PRO A 140 -9.63 7.05 16.94
C PRO A 140 -9.63 6.02 15.81
N VAL A 141 -10.39 6.28 14.75
CA VAL A 141 -10.32 5.46 13.54
C VAL A 141 -8.96 5.73 12.86
N PRO A 142 -8.10 4.71 12.67
CA PRO A 142 -6.84 4.91 11.95
C PRO A 142 -7.11 5.37 10.50
N PRO A 143 -6.17 6.07 9.86
CA PRO A 143 -6.26 6.35 8.43
C PRO A 143 -6.52 5.06 7.65
N ILE A 144 -7.55 5.06 6.81
CA ILE A 144 -7.93 3.93 5.98
C ILE A 144 -7.33 4.11 4.59
N MET A 145 -6.54 3.13 4.18
CA MET A 145 -6.03 3.01 2.82
C MET A 145 -6.86 2.01 2.02
N LEU A 146 -7.31 2.40 0.83
CA LEU A 146 -7.87 1.47 -0.16
C LEU A 146 -6.95 1.37 -1.38
N ALA A 147 -6.70 0.15 -1.85
CA ALA A 147 -5.84 -0.11 -3.00
C ALA A 147 -6.63 -0.66 -4.20
N GLY A 148 -6.36 -0.15 -5.41
CA GLY A 148 -6.95 -0.67 -6.64
C GLY A 148 -6.90 0.29 -7.82
N VAL A 149 -7.42 -0.14 -8.97
CA VAL A 149 -7.36 0.62 -10.25
C VAL A 149 -8.69 0.72 -11.00
N GLY A 150 -9.68 -0.11 -10.62
CA GLY A 150 -10.98 -0.11 -11.30
C GLY A 150 -11.87 1.05 -10.87
N ASP A 151 -12.64 1.60 -11.80
CA ASP A 151 -13.50 2.78 -11.57
C ASP A 151 -14.36 2.66 -10.31
N ARG A 152 -14.95 1.48 -10.08
CA ARG A 152 -15.84 1.27 -8.93
C ARG A 152 -15.10 1.30 -7.58
N ILE A 153 -13.91 0.70 -7.50
CA ILE A 153 -13.12 0.73 -6.25
C ILE A 153 -12.51 2.12 -6.03
N LEU A 154 -12.05 2.79 -7.09
CA LEU A 154 -11.56 4.17 -7.00
C LEU A 154 -12.68 5.14 -6.61
N THR A 155 -13.91 4.93 -7.09
CA THR A 155 -15.08 5.72 -6.66
C THR A 155 -15.41 5.50 -5.18
N LEU A 156 -15.34 4.25 -4.69
CA LEU A 156 -15.51 3.94 -3.27
C LEU A 156 -14.41 4.62 -2.43
N ALA A 157 -13.16 4.50 -2.87
CA ALA A 157 -12.01 5.06 -2.18
C ALA A 157 -12.04 6.60 -2.14
N ALA A 158 -12.37 7.25 -3.25
CA ALA A 158 -12.55 8.69 -3.36
C ALA A 158 -13.62 9.25 -2.40
N ARG A 159 -14.55 8.40 -1.92
CA ARG A 159 -15.62 8.79 -0.98
C ARG A 159 -15.32 8.47 0.48
N SER A 160 -14.41 7.55 0.77
CA SER A 160 -14.33 6.93 2.10
C SER A 160 -12.92 6.66 2.64
N ALA A 161 -11.91 6.68 1.76
CA ALA A 161 -10.53 6.47 2.14
C ALA A 161 -9.85 7.79 2.53
N ASP A 162 -8.83 7.66 3.37
CA ASP A 162 -7.88 8.71 3.71
C ASP A 162 -6.64 8.62 2.80
N ILE A 163 -6.32 7.40 2.34
CA ILE A 163 -5.21 7.11 1.43
C ILE A 163 -5.71 6.23 0.27
N ILE A 164 -5.31 6.53 -0.96
CA ILE A 164 -5.55 5.68 -2.12
C ILE A 164 -4.21 5.17 -2.63
N SER A 165 -4.04 3.85 -2.63
CA SER A 165 -2.85 3.21 -3.17
C SER A 165 -3.09 2.69 -4.59
N PHE A 166 -2.20 3.08 -5.49
CA PHE A 166 -2.15 2.55 -6.84
C PHE A 166 -1.17 1.37 -6.89
N PRO A 167 -1.66 0.15 -7.17
CA PRO A 167 -0.80 -1.01 -7.37
C PRO A 167 -0.07 -0.93 -8.72
N ILE A 168 0.84 -1.87 -8.99
CA ILE A 168 1.60 -1.90 -10.25
C ILE A 168 0.72 -1.90 -11.51
N SER A 169 -0.49 -2.47 -11.42
CA SER A 169 -1.46 -2.51 -12.50
C SER A 169 -2.07 -1.15 -12.86
N VAL A 170 -1.72 -0.08 -12.14
CA VAL A 170 -2.15 1.28 -12.48
C VAL A 170 -1.62 1.73 -13.84
N GLY A 171 -0.49 1.17 -14.27
CA GLY A 171 0.07 1.38 -15.61
C GLY A 171 -0.61 0.55 -16.71
N PHE A 172 -1.62 -0.25 -16.39
CA PHE A 172 -2.36 -1.01 -17.39
C PHE A 172 -3.53 -0.17 -17.91
N GLY A 173 -3.52 0.14 -19.20
CA GLY A 173 -4.57 0.95 -19.82
C GLY A 173 -4.26 1.28 -21.26
N GLU A 174 -5.06 2.21 -21.81
CA GLU A 174 -4.78 2.79 -23.13
C GLU A 174 -3.63 3.80 -23.02
N GLY A 175 -2.88 3.96 -24.12
CA GLY A 175 -1.74 4.87 -24.17
C GLY A 175 -0.48 4.32 -23.49
N THR A 176 0.39 5.22 -23.04
CA THR A 176 1.59 4.84 -22.27
C THR A 176 1.19 4.45 -20.84
N PRO A 177 2.00 3.65 -20.13
CA PRO A 177 1.72 3.28 -18.73
C PRO A 177 1.50 4.49 -17.80
N GLU A 178 2.18 5.61 -18.07
CA GLU A 178 2.02 6.84 -17.30
C GLU A 178 0.73 7.58 -17.65
N GLN A 179 0.29 7.54 -18.91
CA GLN A 179 -1.03 8.05 -19.31
C GLN A 179 -2.14 7.24 -18.64
N ALA A 180 -2.02 5.90 -18.63
CA ALA A 180 -2.95 5.03 -17.92
C ALA A 180 -3.05 5.39 -16.43
N MET A 181 -1.90 5.62 -15.76
CA MET A 181 -1.88 6.10 -14.37
C MET A 181 -2.55 7.47 -14.21
N GLY A 182 -2.26 8.40 -15.12
CA GLY A 182 -2.89 9.73 -15.15
C GLY A 182 -4.41 9.65 -15.24
N ASP A 183 -4.95 8.76 -16.07
CA ASP A 183 -6.39 8.55 -16.20
C ASP A 183 -7.02 8.01 -14.90
N ARG A 184 -6.33 7.09 -14.21
CA ARG A 184 -6.79 6.58 -12.90
C ARG A 184 -6.80 7.69 -11.84
N VAL A 185 -5.77 8.54 -11.83
CA VAL A 185 -5.69 9.71 -10.94
C VAL A 185 -6.79 10.71 -11.26
N GLN A 186 -7.08 10.96 -12.54
CA GLN A 186 -8.16 11.86 -12.94
C GLN A 186 -9.53 11.32 -12.51
N HIS A 187 -9.77 10.02 -12.68
CA HIS A 187 -10.99 9.38 -12.17
C HIS A 187 -11.17 9.59 -10.65
N VAL A 188 -10.09 9.47 -9.87
CA VAL A 188 -10.11 9.76 -8.43
C VAL A 188 -10.46 11.23 -8.16
N ARG A 189 -9.84 12.18 -8.88
CA ARG A 189 -10.11 13.62 -8.73
C ARG A 189 -11.58 13.93 -8.99
N ASP A 190 -12.13 13.39 -10.08
CA ASP A 190 -13.53 13.61 -10.47
C ASP A 190 -14.50 13.01 -9.45
N ALA A 191 -14.20 11.81 -8.95
CA ALA A 191 -15.03 11.12 -7.96
C ALA A 191 -14.95 11.74 -6.55
N ALA A 192 -13.79 12.30 -6.18
CA ALA A 192 -13.56 12.90 -4.86
C ALA A 192 -14.10 14.34 -4.77
N GLY A 193 -14.11 15.08 -5.88
CA GLY A 193 -14.50 16.49 -5.89
C GLY A 193 -13.67 17.30 -4.90
N GLU A 194 -14.33 18.03 -4.01
CA GLU A 194 -13.68 18.88 -3.00
C GLU A 194 -12.80 18.10 -2.01
N ARG A 195 -13.10 16.80 -1.78
CA ARG A 195 -12.34 15.94 -0.86
C ARG A 195 -10.95 15.57 -1.36
N ILE A 196 -10.60 15.84 -2.62
CA ILE A 196 -9.29 15.46 -3.15
C ILE A 196 -8.13 16.04 -2.31
N GLY A 197 -8.32 17.19 -1.68
CA GLY A 197 -7.33 17.78 -0.77
C GLY A 197 -7.11 16.98 0.51
N GLU A 198 -8.08 16.17 0.93
CA GLU A 198 -8.02 15.34 2.15
C GLU A 198 -7.36 13.98 1.87
N ILE A 199 -7.35 13.53 0.62
CA ILE A 199 -6.88 12.21 0.22
C ILE A 199 -5.38 12.26 -0.11
N GLU A 200 -4.60 11.36 0.50
CA GLU A 200 -3.20 11.14 0.13
C GLU A 200 -3.12 10.06 -0.97
N LEU A 201 -2.35 10.32 -2.01
CA LEU A 201 -2.14 9.38 -3.10
C LEU A 201 -0.82 8.64 -2.92
N ASN A 202 -0.92 7.32 -2.88
CA ASN A 202 0.18 6.38 -2.74
C ASN A 202 0.44 5.62 -4.04
N LEU A 203 1.71 5.35 -4.33
CA LEU A 203 2.16 4.50 -5.43
C LEU A 203 2.95 3.31 -4.88
N PHE A 204 2.55 2.10 -5.29
CA PHE A 204 3.34 0.90 -5.07
C PHE A 204 4.51 0.83 -6.05
N VAL A 205 5.72 0.66 -5.51
CA VAL A 205 6.96 0.48 -6.24
C VAL A 205 7.49 -0.93 -5.97
N ALA A 206 7.38 -1.75 -6.99
CA ALA A 206 7.70 -3.16 -6.92
C ALA A 206 9.17 -3.48 -7.21
N GLY A 207 9.91 -2.52 -7.78
CA GLY A 207 11.31 -2.69 -8.15
C GLY A 207 12.05 -1.38 -8.27
N VAL A 208 13.31 -1.37 -7.84
CA VAL A 208 14.22 -0.22 -7.94
C VAL A 208 15.60 -0.70 -8.35
N GLY A 209 16.20 -0.12 -9.38
CA GLY A 209 17.55 -0.47 -9.79
C GLY A 209 18.12 0.43 -10.88
N ARG A 210 19.42 0.30 -11.15
CA ARG A 210 20.09 1.12 -12.19
C ARG A 210 19.76 0.68 -13.60
N GLN A 211 19.49 -0.60 -13.77
CA GLN A 211 19.14 -1.25 -15.03
C GLN A 211 18.15 -2.39 -14.71
N VAL A 212 17.30 -2.72 -15.68
CA VAL A 212 16.25 -3.76 -15.52
C VAL A 212 16.82 -5.09 -15.06
N ALA A 213 18.00 -5.47 -15.56
CA ALA A 213 18.65 -6.74 -15.22
C ALA A 213 19.03 -6.89 -13.73
N ASP A 214 19.12 -5.78 -12.99
CA ASP A 214 19.47 -5.78 -11.56
C ASP A 214 18.24 -5.90 -10.65
N ILE A 215 17.03 -5.77 -11.22
CA ILE A 215 15.78 -5.69 -10.45
C ILE A 215 15.18 -7.08 -10.35
N ASP A 216 15.13 -7.62 -9.13
CA ASP A 216 14.33 -8.82 -8.87
C ASP A 216 12.83 -8.49 -8.90
N LEU A 217 12.18 -8.89 -9.99
CA LEU A 217 10.73 -8.79 -10.21
C LEU A 217 10.03 -10.15 -10.10
N SER A 218 10.70 -11.19 -9.60
CA SER A 218 10.18 -12.57 -9.60
C SER A 218 8.80 -12.71 -8.93
N VAL A 219 8.60 -12.03 -7.79
CA VAL A 219 7.32 -11.98 -7.07
C VAL A 219 6.21 -11.39 -7.95
N ILE A 220 6.51 -10.32 -8.67
CA ILE A 220 5.56 -9.61 -9.52
C ILE A 220 5.28 -10.38 -10.80
N THR A 221 6.30 -10.97 -11.42
CA THR A 221 6.15 -11.86 -12.56
C THR A 221 5.30 -13.07 -12.21
N ALA A 222 5.49 -13.67 -11.03
CA ALA A 222 4.65 -14.76 -10.56
C ALA A 222 3.19 -14.34 -10.36
N ALA A 223 2.94 -13.13 -9.85
CA ALA A 223 1.60 -12.61 -9.59
C ALA A 223 0.86 -12.15 -10.86
N THR A 224 1.58 -11.61 -11.85
CA THR A 224 0.98 -10.98 -13.05
C THR A 224 1.10 -11.83 -14.30
N GLY A 225 2.04 -12.77 -14.34
CA GLY A 225 2.43 -13.51 -15.54
C GLY A 225 3.20 -12.68 -16.57
N MET A 226 3.53 -11.41 -16.28
CA MET A 226 4.24 -10.53 -17.20
C MET A 226 5.76 -10.69 -17.07
N PRO A 227 6.49 -10.62 -18.19
CA PRO A 227 7.93 -10.74 -18.16
C PRO A 227 8.59 -9.43 -17.66
N PRO A 228 9.80 -9.49 -17.06
CA PRO A 228 10.45 -8.35 -16.43
C PRO A 228 10.61 -7.11 -17.32
N GLU A 229 10.88 -7.29 -18.61
CA GLU A 229 11.04 -6.19 -19.57
C GLU A 229 9.77 -5.36 -19.74
N GLN A 230 8.58 -5.97 -19.68
CA GLN A 230 7.32 -5.25 -19.75
C GLN A 230 6.98 -4.60 -18.40
N LEU A 231 7.30 -5.28 -17.30
CA LEU A 231 7.09 -4.73 -15.96
C LEU A 231 7.95 -3.48 -15.73
N ALA A 232 9.16 -3.44 -16.30
CA ALA A 232 10.07 -2.31 -16.19
C ALA A 232 9.57 -1.01 -16.85
N GLU A 233 8.57 -1.09 -17.73
CA GLU A 233 7.94 0.09 -18.33
C GLU A 233 6.83 0.68 -17.45
N LEU A 234 6.43 -0.01 -16.37
CA LEU A 234 5.33 0.43 -15.52
C LEU A 234 5.79 1.49 -14.51
N PRO A 235 4.93 2.46 -14.13
CA PRO A 235 5.29 3.53 -13.21
C PRO A 235 5.79 3.06 -11.83
N GLY A 236 5.41 1.84 -11.43
CA GLY A 236 5.83 1.19 -10.19
C GLY A 236 7.16 0.42 -10.28
N VAL A 237 7.91 0.52 -11.37
CA VAL A 237 9.27 -0.04 -11.48
C VAL A 237 10.23 1.07 -11.85
N LEU A 238 11.10 1.45 -10.92
CA LEU A 238 11.95 2.63 -11.03
C LEU A 238 13.34 2.22 -11.50
N VAL A 239 13.67 2.59 -12.75
CA VAL A 239 14.94 2.24 -13.39
C VAL A 239 15.75 3.50 -13.66
N GLY A 240 16.97 3.56 -13.13
CA GLY A 240 17.90 4.66 -13.37
C GLY A 240 18.82 4.93 -12.20
N SER A 241 19.60 6.00 -12.30
CA SER A 241 20.33 6.55 -11.15
C SER A 241 19.35 7.11 -10.10
N PRO A 242 19.76 7.20 -8.83
CA PRO A 242 18.92 7.80 -7.78
C PRO A 242 18.39 9.19 -8.13
N GLN A 243 19.19 9.98 -8.85
CA GLN A 243 18.80 11.31 -9.32
C GLN A 243 17.67 11.26 -10.36
N GLU A 244 17.79 10.40 -11.38
CA GLU A 244 16.75 10.23 -12.40
C GLU A 244 15.45 9.67 -11.79
N ILE A 245 15.57 8.78 -10.80
CA ILE A 245 14.42 8.26 -10.08
C ILE A 245 13.76 9.37 -9.23
N ALA A 246 14.54 10.18 -8.53
CA ALA A 246 14.02 11.32 -7.76
C ALA A 246 13.30 12.32 -8.66
N GLU A 247 13.87 12.65 -9.83
CA GLU A 247 13.24 13.51 -10.84
C GLU A 247 11.92 12.94 -11.34
N THR A 248 11.86 11.62 -11.57
CA THR A 248 10.62 10.93 -11.94
C THR A 248 9.55 11.06 -10.86
N LEU A 249 9.90 10.84 -9.59
CA LEU A 249 8.95 10.95 -8.48
C LEU A 249 8.51 12.40 -8.22
N LEU A 250 9.40 13.38 -8.41
CA LEU A 250 9.04 14.81 -8.36
C LEU A 250 8.01 15.15 -9.43
N ARG A 251 8.20 14.66 -10.66
CA ARG A 251 7.23 14.82 -11.75
C ARG A 251 5.90 14.15 -11.42
N TYR A 252 5.90 12.93 -10.88
CA TYR A 252 4.66 12.26 -10.45
C TYR A 252 3.94 13.03 -9.34
N ARG A 253 4.67 13.65 -8.42
CA ARG A 253 4.06 14.53 -7.40
C ARG A 253 3.44 15.77 -8.04
N GLU A 254 4.13 16.41 -8.98
CA GLU A 254 3.66 17.61 -9.66
C GLU A 254 2.42 17.35 -10.53
N GLU A 255 2.49 16.34 -11.39
CA GLU A 255 1.44 16.02 -12.38
C GLU A 255 0.26 15.28 -11.73
N PHE A 256 0.55 14.29 -10.90
CA PHE A 256 -0.45 13.37 -10.35
C PHE A 256 -0.82 13.65 -8.90
N GLY A 257 0.04 14.35 -8.14
CA GLY A 257 -0.17 14.61 -6.71
C GLY A 257 0.23 13.43 -5.81
N ILE A 258 0.97 12.45 -6.36
CA ILE A 258 1.47 11.29 -5.61
C ILE A 258 2.61 11.74 -4.71
N SER A 259 2.45 11.53 -3.40
CA SER A 259 3.41 11.97 -2.38
C SER A 259 3.79 10.87 -1.40
N TYR A 260 3.09 9.72 -1.44
CA TYR A 260 3.41 8.56 -0.63
C TYR A 260 3.91 7.43 -1.53
N ILE A 261 5.15 6.96 -1.34
CA ILE A 261 5.74 5.89 -2.15
C ILE A 261 5.98 4.67 -1.27
N SER A 262 5.42 3.52 -1.63
CA SER A 262 5.58 2.25 -0.91
C SER A 262 6.47 1.31 -1.70
N VAL A 263 7.60 0.86 -1.14
CA VAL A 263 8.59 0.03 -1.83
C VAL A 263 8.64 -1.38 -1.23
N LEU A 264 8.79 -2.41 -2.06
CA LEU A 264 9.00 -3.78 -1.57
C LEU A 264 10.41 -3.93 -0.93
N GLU A 265 10.50 -4.57 0.24
CA GLU A 265 11.74 -4.63 1.05
C GLU A 265 13.04 -5.01 0.34
N PRO A 266 13.09 -5.97 -0.62
CA PRO A 266 14.31 -6.27 -1.35
C PRO A 266 14.93 -5.04 -2.04
N HIS A 267 14.11 -4.03 -2.33
CA HIS A 267 14.49 -2.80 -3.01
C HIS A 267 14.68 -1.61 -2.03
N MET A 268 14.61 -1.84 -0.71
CA MET A 268 14.65 -0.74 0.26
C MET A 268 15.99 0.00 0.31
N LYS A 269 17.11 -0.76 0.19
CA LYS A 269 18.46 -0.19 0.24
C LYS A 269 18.78 0.63 -1.00
N PRO A 270 18.56 0.11 -2.24
CA PRO A 270 18.69 0.93 -3.44
C PRO A 270 17.86 2.21 -3.41
N PHE A 271 16.66 2.17 -2.82
CA PHE A 271 15.76 3.31 -2.79
C PHE A 271 16.13 4.38 -1.74
N ALA A 272 16.91 4.04 -0.71
CA ALA A 272 17.29 4.99 0.34
C ALA A 272 18.09 6.20 -0.20
N GLU A 273 18.87 6.03 -1.26
CA GLU A 273 19.56 7.13 -1.94
C GLU A 273 18.55 8.13 -2.57
N VAL A 274 17.42 7.63 -3.06
CA VAL A 274 16.33 8.46 -3.61
C VAL A 274 15.62 9.22 -2.48
N ILE A 275 15.37 8.57 -1.35
CA ILE A 275 14.77 9.21 -0.16
C ILE A 275 15.59 10.42 0.26
N ALA A 276 16.93 10.30 0.31
CA ALA A 276 17.82 11.39 0.68
C ALA A 276 17.75 12.60 -0.27
N LEU A 277 17.42 12.38 -1.56
CA LEU A 277 17.29 13.44 -2.57
C LEU A 277 15.91 14.14 -2.54
N LEU A 278 14.90 13.48 -1.96
CA LEU A 278 13.52 13.96 -1.94
C LEU A 278 13.10 14.58 -0.60
N ARG A 279 13.99 14.58 0.39
CA ARG A 279 13.80 15.18 1.71
C ARG A 279 14.31 16.62 1.79
#